data_AF-A0A9D6ZLU9-F1
#
_entry.id   AF-A0A9D6ZLU9-F1
#
_cell.length_a   1.000
_cell.length_b   1.000
_cell.length_c   1.000
_cell.angle_alpha   90.00
_cell.angle_beta   90.00
_cell.angle_gamma   90.00
#
_symmetry.space_group_name_H-M   'P 1'
#
loop_
_entity.id
_entity.type
_entity.pdbx_description
1 polymer ?
#
loop_
_entity_poly.entity_id
_entity_poly.type
_entity_poly.pdbx_seq_one_letter_code
_entity_poly.pdbx_strand_id
1 'polypeptide(L)'
;MLTCKDASRLVSEAQERRLGFRERWGLRLHLWICDNCRRFERQIRLLRRALRTLARRAETDTQGPDLSPAAQDRIRKAVAERDGHSH
;
A
#
# COMPACT_ATOMS: atom_id res chain seq x y z
N MET A 1 9.22 -17.44 18.81
CA MET A 1 8.96 -17.72 17.37
C MET A 1 7.73 -16.94 16.96
N LEU A 2 7.71 -16.31 15.78
CA LEU A 2 6.51 -15.67 15.24
C LEU A 2 5.44 -16.72 14.98
N THR A 3 4.18 -16.41 15.32
CA THR A 3 3.04 -17.25 14.94
C THR A 3 2.69 -17.04 13.47
N CYS A 4 1.94 -17.97 12.87
CA CYS A 4 1.43 -17.78 11.51
C CYS A 4 0.57 -16.50 11.38
N LYS A 5 -0.16 -16.14 12.46
CA LYS A 5 -0.95 -14.90 12.53
C LYS A 5 -0.05 -13.68 12.45
N ASP A 6 1.00 -13.62 13.26
CA ASP A 6 1.96 -12.51 13.26
C ASP A 6 2.72 -12.41 11.92
N ALA A 7 3.11 -13.56 11.36
CA ALA A 7 3.76 -13.61 10.06
C ALA A 7 2.83 -13.07 8.96
N SER A 8 1.55 -13.47 8.95
CA SER A 8 0.58 -12.97 7.98
C SER A 8 0.34 -11.45 8.11
N ARG A 9 0.32 -10.94 9.36
CA ARG A 9 0.24 -9.50 9.64
C ARG A 9 1.45 -8.75 9.10
N LEU A 10 2.65 -9.22 9.41
CA LEU A 10 3.90 -8.62 8.91
C LEU A 10 4.01 -8.68 7.38
N VAL A 11 3.54 -9.76 6.75
CA VAL A 11 3.47 -9.85 5.28
C VAL A 11 2.55 -8.77 4.71
N SER A 12 1.39 -8.52 5.34
CA SER A 12 0.49 -7.44 4.91
C SER A 12 1.13 -6.07 5.11
N GLU A 13 1.69 -5.81 6.29
CA GLU A 13 2.36 -4.56 6.63
C GLU A 13 3.54 -4.27 5.71
N ALA A 14 4.30 -5.30 5.29
CA ALA A 14 5.41 -5.15 4.33
C ALA A 14 4.98 -4.61 2.96
N GLN A 15 3.69 -4.68 2.62
CA GLN A 15 3.16 -4.15 1.37
C GLN A 15 2.81 -2.66 1.45
N GLU A 16 2.65 -2.11 2.65
CA GLU A 16 2.25 -0.73 2.91
C GLU A 16 3.41 0.10 3.44
N ARG A 17 4.18 -0.48 4.36
CA ARG A 17 5.36 0.14 4.97
C ARG A 17 6.58 -0.75 4.82
N ARG A 18 7.75 -0.13 4.97
CA ARG A 18 8.99 -0.88 5.17
C ARG A 18 8.95 -1.50 6.57
N LEU A 19 9.18 -2.81 6.65
CA LEU A 19 9.40 -3.48 7.93
C LEU A 19 10.74 -3.06 8.52
N GLY A 20 10.80 -2.95 9.85
CA GLY A 20 12.04 -2.78 10.59
C GLY A 20 12.94 -4.02 10.47
N PHE A 21 14.22 -3.86 10.79
CA PHE A 21 15.19 -4.95 10.66
C PHE A 21 14.80 -6.23 11.42
N ARG A 22 14.36 -6.09 12.68
CA ARG A 22 13.97 -7.23 13.54
C ARG A 22 12.74 -7.96 12.99
N GLU A 23 11.73 -7.20 12.55
CA GLU A 23 10.50 -7.73 11.94
C GLU A 23 10.82 -8.51 10.66
N ARG A 24 11.70 -7.95 9.83
CA ARG A 24 12.13 -8.56 8.57
C ARG A 24 12.87 -9.88 8.80
N TRP A 25 13.79 -9.91 9.75
CA TRP A 25 14.53 -11.13 10.09
C TRP A 25 13.63 -12.20 10.69
N GLY A 26 12.76 -11.83 11.63
CA GLY A 26 11.79 -12.75 12.22
C GLY A 26 10.85 -13.34 11.16
N LEU A 27 10.31 -12.50 10.28
CA LEU A 27 9.46 -12.96 9.19
C LEU A 27 10.21 -13.92 8.26
N ARG A 28 11.47 -13.60 7.89
CA ARG A 28 12.29 -14.45 7.02
C ARG A 28 12.53 -15.83 7.62
N LEU A 29 12.79 -15.90 8.92
CA LEU A 29 12.93 -17.17 9.64
C LEU A 29 11.62 -17.98 9.62
N HIS A 30 10.49 -17.33 9.90
CA HIS A 30 9.18 -18.00 9.88
C HIS A 30 8.83 -18.52 8.47
N LEU A 31 9.09 -17.72 7.44
CA LEU A 31 8.91 -18.12 6.04
C LEU A 31 9.86 -19.25 5.65
N TRP A 32 11.00 -19.44 6.30
CA TRP A 32 11.89 -20.57 6.01
C TRP A 32 11.33 -21.90 6.52
N ILE A 33 10.57 -21.88 7.61
CA ILE A 33 10.00 -23.10 8.22
C ILE A 33 8.54 -23.39 7.80
N CYS A 34 7.75 -22.36 7.47
CA CYS A 34 6.31 -22.52 7.22
C CYS A 34 5.97 -22.33 5.73
N ASP A 35 5.59 -23.41 5.05
CA ASP A 35 5.24 -23.33 3.62
C ASP A 35 3.97 -22.53 3.34
N ASN A 36 2.97 -22.65 4.21
CA ASN A 36 1.72 -21.90 4.07
C ASN A 36 1.96 -20.39 4.08
N CYS A 37 2.81 -19.90 4.99
CA CYS A 37 3.15 -18.48 5.03
C CYS A 37 3.98 -18.05 3.82
N ARG A 38 4.86 -18.90 3.27
CA ARG A 38 5.52 -18.61 1.97
C ARG A 38 4.52 -18.48 0.84
N ARG A 39 3.53 -19.38 0.78
CA ARG A 39 2.51 -19.39 -0.26
C ARG A 39 1.64 -18.13 -0.17
N PHE A 40 1.22 -17.77 1.04
CA PHE A 40 0.50 -16.54 1.32
C PHE A 40 1.28 -15.29 0.89
N GLU A 41 2.55 -15.18 1.25
CA GLU A 41 3.42 -14.06 0.86
C GLU A 41 3.53 -13.93 -0.68
N ARG A 42 3.63 -15.06 -1.39
CA ARG A 42 3.61 -15.08 -2.87
C ARG A 42 2.26 -14.60 -3.43
N GLN A 43 1.14 -15.06 -2.87
CA GLN A 43 -0.20 -14.66 -3.32
C GLN A 43 -0.44 -13.15 -3.15
N ILE A 44 -0.12 -12.60 -1.98
CA ILE A 44 -0.27 -11.16 -1.72
C ILE A 44 0.62 -10.32 -2.63
N ARG A 45 1.87 -10.75 -2.88
CA ARG A 45 2.77 -10.06 -3.82
C ARG A 45 2.24 -10.08 -5.24
N LEU A 46 1.68 -11.21 -5.70
CA LEU A 46 1.06 -11.33 -7.02
C LEU A 46 -0.13 -10.36 -7.14
N LEU A 47 -1.04 -10.38 -6.17
CA LEU A 47 -2.21 -9.50 -6.14
C LEU A 47 -1.79 -8.02 -6.19
N ARG A 48 -0.83 -7.61 -5.36
CA ARG A 48 -0.32 -6.23 -5.35
C ARG A 48 0.37 -5.84 -6.67
N ARG A 49 1.06 -6.78 -7.33
CA ARG A 49 1.64 -6.52 -8.65
C ARG A 49 0.55 -6.34 -9.71
N ALA A 50 -0.45 -7.21 -9.74
CA ALA A 50 -1.58 -7.13 -10.66
C ALA A 50 -2.33 -5.80 -10.48
N LEU A 51 -2.68 -5.43 -9.24
CA LEU A 51 -3.34 -4.16 -8.93
C LEU A 51 -2.52 -2.94 -9.39
N ARG A 52 -1.19 -2.94 -9.18
CA ARG A 52 -0.33 -1.85 -9.67
C ARG A 52 -0.27 -1.79 -11.19
N THR A 53 -0.27 -2.93 -11.88
CA THR A 53 -0.33 -2.96 -13.34
C THR A 53 -1.68 -2.45 -13.85
N LEU A 54 -2.78 -2.82 -13.20
CA LEU A 54 -4.12 -2.31 -13.52
C LEU A 54 -4.23 -0.81 -13.26
N ALA A 55 -3.74 -0.32 -12.12
CA ALA A 55 -3.71 1.12 -11.82
C ALA A 55 -2.93 1.91 -12.88
N ARG A 56 -1.74 1.43 -13.25
CA ARG A 56 -0.95 2.03 -14.34
C ARG A 56 -1.70 2.03 -15.67
N ARG A 57 -2.37 0.92 -16.02
CA ARG A 57 -3.19 0.85 -17.24
C ARG A 57 -4.35 1.83 -17.18
N ALA A 58 -5.04 1.93 -16.04
CA ALA A 58 -6.10 2.91 -15.83
C ALA A 58 -5.56 4.35 -15.96
N GLU A 59 -4.38 4.66 -15.43
CA GLU A 59 -3.71 5.96 -15.63
C GLU A 59 -3.35 6.21 -17.11
N THR A 60 -3.01 5.16 -17.87
CA THR A 60 -2.64 5.29 -19.29
C THR A 60 -3.88 5.40 -20.21
N ASP A 61 -4.98 4.76 -19.82
CA ASP A 61 -6.28 4.79 -20.51
C ASP A 61 -7.12 6.01 -20.10
N THR A 62 -6.85 6.55 -18.92
CA THR A 62 -7.45 7.79 -18.40
C THR A 62 -6.56 8.98 -18.77
N GLN A 63 -6.60 9.36 -20.05
CA GLN A 63 -6.78 10.79 -20.38
C GLN A 63 -8.26 11.16 -20.18
N GLY A 64 -8.85 10.78 -19.04
CA GLY A 64 -10.10 11.34 -18.54
C GLY A 64 -9.77 12.59 -17.73
N PRO A 65 -10.68 13.57 -17.67
CA PRO A 65 -10.31 14.96 -17.47
C PRO A 65 -9.53 15.12 -16.18
N ASP A 66 -8.31 15.66 -16.30
CA ASP A 66 -7.74 16.46 -15.22
C ASP A 66 -8.86 17.34 -14.65
N LEU A 67 -8.92 17.46 -13.32
CA LEU A 67 -9.96 18.27 -12.69
C LEU A 67 -10.08 19.57 -13.48
N SER A 68 -11.28 19.89 -13.98
CA SER A 68 -11.48 21.17 -14.66
C SER A 68 -10.81 22.25 -13.81
N PRO A 69 -10.08 23.22 -14.39
CA PRO A 69 -9.35 24.22 -13.62
C PRO A 69 -10.20 24.86 -12.50
N ALA A 70 -11.51 25.01 -12.74
CA ALA A 70 -12.48 25.47 -11.75
C ALA A 70 -12.68 24.53 -10.54
N ALA A 71 -12.69 23.22 -10.73
CA ALA A 71 -12.79 22.24 -9.65
C ALA A 71 -11.51 22.21 -8.80
N GLN A 72 -10.34 22.34 -9.45
CA GLN A 72 -9.05 22.40 -8.77
C GLN A 72 -8.91 23.67 -7.93
N ASP A 73 -9.36 24.82 -8.44
CA ASP A 73 -9.34 26.11 -7.73
C ASP A 73 -10.26 26.11 -6.49
N ARG A 74 -11.44 25.49 -6.58
CA ARG A 74 -12.34 25.30 -5.43
C ARG A 74 -11.71 24.47 -4.32
N ILE A 75 -11.05 23.37 -4.67
CA ILE A 75 -10.38 22.49 -3.70
C ILE A 75 -9.23 23.24 -3.02
N ARG A 76 -8.42 23.98 -3.80
CA ARG A 76 -7.30 24.76 -3.26
C ARG A 76 -7.77 25.84 -2.27
N LYS A 77 -8.84 26.58 -2.59
CA LYS A 77 -9.42 27.58 -1.67
C LYS A 77 -9.95 26.96 -0.38
N ALA A 78 -10.69 25.86 -0.48
CA ALA A 78 -11.24 25.18 0.68
C ALA A 78 -10.15 24.62 1.63
N VAL A 79 -9.01 24.18 1.10
CA VAL A 79 -7.87 23.75 1.94
C VAL A 79 -7.21 24.95 2.63
N ALA A 80 -6.97 26.05 1.90
CA ALA A 80 -6.38 27.26 2.45
C ALA A 80 -7.25 27.91 3.56
N GLU A 81 -8.57 27.88 3.42
CA GLU A 81 -9.52 28.38 4.43
C GLU A 81 -9.53 27.52 5.69
N ARG A 82 -9.32 26.19 5.58
CA ARG A 82 -9.25 25.28 6.74
C ARG A 82 -7.93 25.40 7.50
N ASP A 83 -6.83 25.63 6.78
CA ASP A 83 -5.52 25.87 7.39
C ASP A 83 -5.46 27.24 8.09
N GLY A 84 -6.22 28.23 7.60
CA GLY A 84 -6.36 29.54 8.24
C GLY A 84 -7.28 29.59 9.48
N HIS A 85 -8.16 28.60 9.66
CA HIS A 85 -9.06 28.49 10.82
C HIS A 85 -8.48 27.64 11.97
N SER A 86 -7.25 27.13 11.82
CA SER A 86 -6.54 26.36 12.85
C SER A 86 -5.65 27.24 13.75
N HIS A 87 -5.99 28.53 13.89
CA HIS A 87 -5.24 29.48 14.72
C HIS A 87 -6.14 30.22 15.71
#